data_AF-A0ABD2YEB9-F1
#
_entry.id   AF-A0ABD2YEB9-F1
#
_cell.length_a   1.000
_cell.length_b   1.000
_cell.length_c   1.000
_cell.angle_alpha   90.00
_cell.angle_beta   90.00
_cell.angle_gamma   90.00
#
_symmetry.space_group_name_H-M   'P 1'
#
loop_
_entity.id
_entity.type
_entity.pdbx_description
1 polymer ?
#
loop_
_entity_poly.entity_id
_entity_poly.type
_entity_poly.pdbx_seq_one_letter_code
_entity_poly.pdbx_strand_id
1 'polypeptide(L)'
;MEEIKEETLAFFQTLFEVESTQTTGESFNFIPKMVTDTFLEAMPSLEKVKETAFSLSSDSSAGVDGFNGVFYRSCWHIITYDLYKAALDFFNGGVLPKAISSALLCLIPKVQNPFSFANSSL
;
A
#
# COMPACT_ATOMS: atom_id res chain seq x y z
N MET A 1 15.26 -2.81 -24.03
CA MET A 1 14.76 -3.00 -22.64
C MET A 1 14.96 -1.74 -21.82
N GLU A 2 16.14 -1.12 -21.85
CA GLU A 2 16.40 0.16 -21.16
C GLU A 2 15.44 1.30 -21.55
N GLU A 3 15.14 1.45 -22.85
CA GLU A 3 14.26 2.51 -23.38
C GLU A 3 12.82 2.40 -22.85
N ILE A 4 12.28 1.18 -22.70
CA ILE A 4 10.94 0.94 -22.15
C ILE A 4 10.91 1.26 -20.65
N LYS A 5 12.00 0.96 -19.94
CA LYS A 5 12.13 1.22 -18.51
C LYS A 5 12.19 2.73 -18.21
N GLU A 6 12.92 3.49 -19.01
CA GLU A 6 12.98 4.95 -18.90
C GLU A 6 11.61 5.59 -19.17
N GLU A 7 10.92 5.16 -20.23
CA GLU A 7 9.58 5.67 -20.55
C GLU A 7 8.55 5.30 -19.47
N THR A 8 8.65 4.10 -18.91
CA THR A 8 7.79 3.65 -17.78
C THR A 8 8.03 4.52 -16.54
N LEU A 9 9.29 4.79 -16.22
CA LEU A 9 9.66 5.65 -15.09
C LEU A 9 9.14 7.08 -15.29
N ALA A 10 9.37 7.67 -16.47
CA ALA A 10 8.91 9.02 -16.78
C ALA A 10 7.37 9.14 -16.71
N PHE A 11 6.66 8.16 -17.25
CA PHE A 11 5.20 8.14 -17.24
C PHE A 11 4.64 8.08 -15.81
N PHE A 12 5.12 7.15 -14.98
CA PHE A 12 4.60 7.00 -13.62
C PHE A 12 5.13 8.06 -12.65
N GLN A 13 6.34 8.60 -12.86
CA GLN A 13 6.81 9.77 -12.11
C GLN A 13 5.88 10.96 -12.34
N THR A 14 5.53 11.22 -13.60
CA THR A 14 4.57 12.29 -13.94
C THR A 14 3.17 12.00 -13.40
N LEU A 15 2.71 10.74 -13.47
CA LEU A 15 1.37 10.34 -12.99
C LEU A 15 1.22 10.45 -11.48
N PHE A 16 2.26 10.10 -10.72
CA PHE A 16 2.29 10.15 -9.26
C PHE A 16 2.93 11.43 -8.72
N GLU A 17 3.31 12.36 -9.59
CA GLU A 17 3.78 13.68 -9.18
C GLU A 17 2.59 14.45 -8.59
N VAL A 18 2.71 14.77 -7.31
CA VAL A 18 1.70 15.57 -6.61
C VAL A 18 1.81 16.99 -7.16
N GLU A 19 0.80 17.45 -7.90
CA GLU A 19 0.66 18.88 -8.14
C GLU A 19 0.51 19.57 -6.78
N SER A 20 1.52 20.35 -6.40
CA SER A 20 1.46 21.22 -5.23
C SER A 20 0.49 22.36 -5.49
N THR A 21 -0.80 22.05 -5.50
CA THR A 21 -1.84 23.04 -5.38
C THR A 21 -1.73 23.58 -3.96
N GLN A 22 -1.51 24.89 -3.84
CA GLN A 22 -1.64 25.57 -2.55
C GLN A 22 -3.11 25.47 -2.15
N THR A 23 -3.46 24.40 -1.45
CA THR A 23 -4.80 24.24 -0.89
C THR A 23 -4.90 25.27 0.22
N THR A 24 -5.41 26.45 -0.09
CA THR A 24 -5.78 27.44 0.92
C THR A 24 -6.79 26.76 1.84
N GLY A 25 -6.52 26.78 3.15
CA GLY A 25 -7.24 26.01 4.18
C GLY A 25 -8.74 26.28 4.30
N GLU A 26 -9.31 27.12 3.43
CA GLU A 26 -10.73 27.45 3.36
C GLU A 26 -11.59 26.35 2.73
N SER A 27 -11.00 25.46 1.91
CA SER A 27 -11.76 24.40 1.19
C SER A 27 -12.24 23.23 2.06
N PHE A 28 -11.77 23.10 3.30
CA PHE A 28 -12.18 22.03 4.20
C PHE A 28 -13.42 22.38 5.03
N ASN A 29 -13.86 23.64 5.04
CA ASN A 29 -14.98 24.12 5.87
C ASN A 29 -16.35 23.56 5.43
N PHE A 30 -16.46 23.06 4.20
CA PHE A 30 -17.68 22.47 3.66
C PHE A 30 -17.68 20.93 3.70
N ILE A 31 -16.57 20.31 4.11
CA ILE A 31 -16.49 18.87 4.25
C ILE A 31 -17.01 18.53 5.65
N PRO A 32 -18.19 17.88 5.77
CA PRO A 32 -18.66 17.46 7.08
C PRO A 32 -17.62 16.53 7.69
N LYS A 33 -17.24 16.81 8.95
CA LYS A 33 -16.36 15.94 9.72
C LYS A 33 -17.11 14.62 10.00
N MET A 34 -16.97 13.68 9.07
CA MET A 34 -17.74 12.43 9.06
C MET A 34 -17.09 11.33 9.90
N VAL A 35 -15.84 11.55 10.30
CA VAL A 35 -15.06 10.64 11.14
C VAL A 35 -14.96 11.25 12.53
N THR A 36 -15.76 10.71 13.44
CA THR A 36 -15.74 11.05 14.88
C THR A 36 -15.05 9.95 15.70
N ASP A 37 -14.62 8.87 15.03
CA ASP A 37 -14.25 7.64 15.69
C ASP A 37 -12.86 7.71 16.32
N THR A 38 -12.84 7.67 17.65
CA THR A 38 -11.67 7.33 18.48
C THR A 38 -11.09 5.95 18.14
N PHE A 39 -11.81 5.16 17.34
CA PHE A 39 -11.41 3.83 16.88
C PHE A 39 -10.23 3.84 15.90
N LEU A 40 -10.06 4.92 15.13
CA LEU A 40 -8.95 5.01 14.17
C LEU A 40 -7.59 5.28 14.85
N GLU A 41 -7.61 5.81 16.07
CA GLU A 41 -6.42 6.13 16.87
C GLU A 41 -6.16 5.09 17.98
N ALA A 42 -7.04 4.09 18.10
CA ALA A 42 -6.91 3.07 19.14
C ALA A 42 -5.77 2.10 18.81
N MET A 43 -4.97 1.78 19.83
CA MET A 43 -3.90 0.79 19.70
C MET A 43 -4.48 -0.58 19.33
N PRO A 44 -3.95 -1.24 18.29
CA PRO A 44 -4.48 -2.52 17.84
C PRO A 44 -4.22 -3.62 18.89
N SER A 45 -5.21 -4.49 19.10
CA SER A 45 -5.01 -5.73 19.85
C SER A 45 -4.30 -6.77 18.99
N LEU A 46 -3.61 -7.71 19.63
CA LEU A 46 -2.97 -8.83 18.92
C LEU A 46 -3.98 -9.64 18.09
N GLU A 47 -5.19 -9.81 18.62
CA GLU A 47 -6.30 -10.49 17.94
C GLU A 47 -6.70 -9.76 16.66
N LYS A 48 -6.76 -8.43 16.70
CA LYS A 48 -7.10 -7.64 15.51
C LYS A 48 -6.01 -7.73 14.46
N VAL A 49 -4.74 -7.65 14.86
CA VAL A 49 -3.60 -7.83 13.94
C VAL A 49 -3.64 -9.21 13.29
N LYS A 50 -3.96 -10.26 14.07
CA LYS A 50 -4.10 -11.62 13.56
C LYS A 50 -5.25 -11.74 12.55
N GLU A 51 -6.43 -11.23 12.89
CA GLU A 51 -7.60 -11.25 12.01
C GLU A 51 -7.27 -10.57 10.67
N THR A 52 -6.66 -9.38 10.72
CA THR A 52 -6.25 -8.65 9.52
C THR A 52 -5.22 -9.43 8.71
N ALA A 53 -4.15 -9.95 9.32
CA ALA A 53 -3.15 -10.76 8.62
C ALA A 53 -3.76 -12.02 7.97
N PHE A 54 -4.75 -12.63 8.60
CA PHE A 54 -5.39 -13.85 8.12
C PHE A 54 -6.45 -13.59 7.04
N SER A 55 -7.00 -12.37 7.02
CA SER A 55 -7.93 -11.89 5.97
C SER A 55 -7.27 -11.69 4.61
N LEU A 56 -5.93 -11.68 4.54
CA LEU A 56 -5.18 -11.67 3.28
C LEU A 56 -5.55 -12.89 2.42
N SER A 57 -5.98 -12.65 1.18
CA SER A 57 -6.36 -13.71 0.25
C SER A 57 -5.19 -14.65 -0.01
N SER A 58 -5.48 -15.96 -0.05
CA SER A 58 -4.51 -17.00 -0.44
C SER A 58 -4.05 -16.84 -1.87
N ASP A 59 -4.94 -16.34 -2.73
CA ASP A 59 -4.76 -16.23 -4.17
C ASP A 59 -4.24 -14.85 -4.57
N SER A 60 -3.92 -13.99 -3.60
CA SER A 60 -3.25 -12.71 -3.87
C SER A 60 -1.87 -12.97 -4.43
N SER A 61 -1.46 -12.12 -5.37
CA SER A 61 -0.06 -12.03 -5.74
C SER A 61 0.74 -11.66 -4.49
N ALA A 62 1.92 -12.28 -4.35
CA ALA A 62 2.86 -11.89 -3.32
C ALA A 62 3.23 -10.41 -3.45
N GLY A 63 3.46 -9.75 -2.30
CA GLY A 63 3.99 -8.40 -2.29
C GLY A 63 5.39 -8.33 -2.91
N VAL A 64 5.97 -7.13 -2.89
CA VAL A 64 7.36 -6.90 -3.34
C VAL A 64 8.38 -7.68 -2.52
N ASP A 65 7.98 -8.10 -1.33
CA ASP A 65 8.69 -8.94 -0.38
C ASP A 65 8.60 -10.44 -0.71
N GLY A 66 7.77 -10.84 -1.67
CA GLY A 66 7.57 -12.25 -2.03
C GLY A 66 6.65 -13.00 -1.07
N PHE A 67 5.96 -12.32 -0.15
CA PHE A 67 5.06 -12.95 0.82
C PHE A 67 3.58 -12.70 0.48
N ASN A 68 2.77 -13.74 0.54
CA ASN A 68 1.31 -13.66 0.37
C ASN A 68 0.60 -14.08 1.68
N GLY A 69 -0.74 -14.08 1.69
CA GLY A 69 -1.52 -14.45 2.88
C GLY A 69 -1.21 -15.86 3.42
N VAL A 70 -0.72 -16.78 2.58
CA VAL A 70 -0.34 -18.14 3.02
C VAL A 70 0.90 -18.09 3.91
N PHE A 71 1.88 -17.23 3.59
CA PHE A 71 3.07 -17.03 4.42
C PHE A 71 2.69 -16.55 5.83
N TYR A 72 1.88 -15.49 5.92
CA TYR A 72 1.47 -14.92 7.20
C TYR A 72 0.70 -15.91 8.08
N ARG A 73 -0.11 -16.79 7.47
CA ARG A 73 -0.80 -17.87 8.20
C ARG A 73 0.15 -18.98 8.64
N SER A 74 1.04 -19.43 7.76
CA SER A 74 1.93 -20.58 8.00
C SER A 74 3.02 -20.24 9.03
N CYS A 75 3.60 -19.05 8.90
CA CYS A 75 4.69 -18.58 9.75
C CYS A 75 4.21 -17.77 10.97
N TRP A 76 2.90 -17.69 11.23
CA TRP A 76 2.33 -16.87 12.31
C TRP A 76 3.02 -17.10 13.66
N HIS A 77 3.26 -18.36 14.03
CA HIS A 77 3.92 -18.75 15.27
C HIS A 77 5.38 -18.25 15.39
N ILE A 78 6.00 -17.87 14.28
CA ILE A 78 7.36 -17.32 14.20
C ILE A 78 7.30 -15.79 14.21
N ILE A 79 6.48 -15.19 13.35
CA ILE A 79 6.50 -13.74 13.06
C ILE A 79 5.55 -12.91 13.93
N THR A 80 4.65 -13.54 14.70
CA THR A 80 3.56 -12.84 15.39
C THR A 80 4.03 -11.72 16.31
N TYR A 81 5.13 -11.94 17.06
CA TYR A 81 5.63 -10.96 18.00
C TYR A 81 6.22 -9.74 17.29
N ASP A 82 7.05 -9.97 16.28
CA ASP A 82 7.68 -8.90 15.50
C ASP A 82 6.64 -8.10 14.72
N LEU A 83 5.67 -8.78 14.10
CA LEU A 83 4.57 -8.14 13.37
C LEU A 83 3.70 -7.30 14.32
N TYR A 84 3.37 -7.82 15.49
CA TYR A 84 2.60 -7.08 16.48
C TYR A 84 3.35 -5.86 17.00
N LYS A 85 4.64 -6.02 17.33
CA LYS A 85 5.49 -4.91 17.76
C LYS A 85 5.59 -3.82 16.70
N ALA A 86 5.82 -4.19 15.43
CA ALA A 86 5.86 -3.24 14.33
C ALA A 86 4.54 -2.47 14.17
N ALA A 87 3.39 -3.14 14.35
CA ALA A 87 2.09 -2.48 14.36
C ALA A 87 1.99 -1.48 15.51
N LEU A 88 2.37 -1.87 16.74
CA LEU A 88 2.33 -0.96 17.88
C LEU A 88 3.26 0.24 17.68
N ASP A 89 4.47 0.02 17.18
CA ASP A 89 5.44 1.07 16.91
C ASP A 89 4.89 2.07 15.89
N PHE A 90 4.24 1.60 14.81
CA PHE A 90 3.58 2.47 13.83
C PHE A 90 2.47 3.32 14.44
N PHE A 91 1.56 2.73 15.21
CA PHE A 91 0.46 3.46 15.85
C PHE A 91 0.95 4.44 16.95
N ASN A 92 2.14 4.21 17.52
CA ASN A 92 2.82 5.16 18.41
C ASN A 92 3.57 6.28 17.69
N GLY A 93 3.44 6.40 16.36
CA GLY A 93 4.11 7.42 15.55
C GLY A 93 5.51 7.02 15.07
N GLY A 94 5.86 5.74 15.18
CA GLY A 94 7.08 5.17 14.61
C GLY A 94 7.07 5.22 13.09
N VAL A 95 8.25 5.44 12.50
CA VAL A 95 8.42 5.49 11.04
C VAL A 95 8.57 4.08 10.51
N LEU A 96 7.67 3.66 9.63
CA LEU A 96 7.81 2.40 8.89
C LEU A 96 8.97 2.52 7.89
N PRO A 97 9.82 1.48 7.75
CA PRO A 97 10.78 1.41 6.65
C PRO A 97 10.11 1.62 5.30
N LYS A 98 10.72 2.45 4.43
CA LYS A 98 10.20 2.73 3.07
C LYS A 98 9.93 1.48 2.22
N ALA A 99 10.60 0.38 2.53
CA ALA A 99 10.40 -0.91 1.88
C ALA A 99 8.97 -1.46 2.08
N ILE A 100 8.33 -1.17 3.22
CA ILE A 100 6.96 -1.64 3.53
C ILE A 100 5.92 -0.97 2.63
N SER A 101 6.15 0.30 2.24
CA SER A 101 5.28 1.03 1.32
C SER A 101 5.66 0.84 -0.16
N SER A 102 6.65 0.00 -0.45
CA SER A 102 7.06 -0.24 -1.83
C SER A 102 6.04 -1.16 -2.51
N ALA A 103 5.57 -0.76 -3.69
CA ALA A 103 4.63 -1.52 -4.51
C ALA A 103 5.31 -1.95 -5.81
N LEU A 104 5.01 -3.18 -6.26
CA LEU A 104 5.44 -3.68 -7.57
C LEU A 104 4.41 -3.23 -8.60
N LEU A 105 4.83 -2.36 -9.52
CA LEU A 105 4.02 -2.00 -10.68
C LEU A 105 4.21 -3.05 -11.76
N CYS A 106 3.17 -3.85 -12.03
CA CYS A 106 3.12 -4.77 -13.15
C CYS A 106 2.17 -4.20 -14.21
N LEU A 107 2.66 -4.05 -15.44
CA LEU A 107 1.84 -3.57 -16.55
C LEU A 107 1.15 -4.74 -17.24
N ILE A 108 -0.18 -4.76 -17.17
CA ILE A 108 -0.98 -5.76 -17.88
C ILE A 108 -1.51 -5.12 -19.18
N PRO A 109 -1.06 -5.58 -20.36
CA PRO A 109 -1.50 -5.01 -21.62
C PRO A 109 -2.98 -5.31 -21.89
N LYS A 110 -3.79 -4.29 -22.20
CA LYS A 110 -5.23 -4.45 -22.48
C LYS A 110 -5.53 -4.86 -23.92
N VAL A 111 -4.55 -4.74 -24.82
CA VAL A 111 -4.71 -5.00 -26.26
C VAL A 111 -3.59 -5.91 -26.76
N GLN A 112 -3.85 -6.65 -27.84
CA GLN A 112 -2.77 -7.33 -28.56
C GLN A 112 -1.85 -6.28 -29.19
N ASN A 113 -0.55 -6.40 -28.93
CA ASN A 113 0.50 -5.46 -29.36
C ASN A 113 0.30 -4.03 -28.85
N PRO A 114 0.48 -3.76 -27.55
CA PRO A 114 0.43 -2.41 -27.00
C PRO A 114 1.59 -1.56 -27.56
N PHE A 115 1.25 -0.40 -28.13
CA PHE A 115 2.20 0.60 -28.63
C PHE A 115 2.28 1.86 -27.74
N SER A 116 1.55 1.89 -26.62
CA SER A 116 1.55 2.99 -25.65
C SER A 116 1.00 2.55 -24.28
N PHE A 117 1.46 3.18 -23.20
CA PHE A 117 1.00 2.95 -21.82
C PHE A 117 -0.48 3.29 -21.59
N ALA A 118 -1.07 4.15 -22.42
CA ALA A 118 -2.51 4.43 -22.41
C ALA A 118 -3.38 3.17 -22.67
N ASN A 119 -2.79 2.14 -23.29
CA ASN A 119 -3.45 0.87 -23.60
C ASN A 119 -3.16 -0.22 -22.54
N SER A 120 -2.61 0.14 -21.37
CA SER A 120 -2.25 -0.78 -20.28
C SER A 120 -3.11 -0.53 -19.03
N SER A 121 -3.44 -1.59 -18.28
CA SER A 121 -4.09 -1.49 -16.97
C SER A 121 -3.03 -1.65 -15.87
N LEU A 122 -3.22 -0.95 -14.74
CA LEU A 122 -2.59 -1.28 -13.46
C LEU A 122 -3.24 -2.52 -12.84
#